data_AF-A0A8T0PYY3-F1
#
_entry.id   AF-A0A8T0PYY3-F1
#
_cell.length_a   1.000
_cell.length_b   1.000
_cell.length_c   1.000
_cell.angle_alpha   90.00
_cell.angle_beta   90.00
_cell.angle_gamma   90.00
#
_symmetry.space_group_name_H-M   'P 1'
#
loop_
_entity.id
_entity.type
_entity.pdbx_description
1 polymer ?
#
loop_
_entity_poly.entity_id
_entity_poly.type
_entity_poly.pdbx_seq_one_letter_code
_entity_poly.pdbx_strand_id
1 'polypeptide(L)'
;MGTKLDISSAYHPQTDGQTERVNQIMEDMLRACVITYGKDWEQSLPYAEFSYNNGYQASLGMSPFEALYGRKCRTPLMWSKVGERALVGPALIKEAEERVAEIREKLKAAQSRQKSYVDKKR
;
A
#
# COMPACT_ATOMS: atom_id res chain seq x y z
N MET A 1 -16.56 25.01 1.94
CA MET A 1 -16.87 23.57 1.96
C MET A 1 -17.42 23.27 3.35
N GLY A 2 -18.69 22.88 3.48
CA GLY A 2 -19.33 22.65 4.77
C GLY A 2 -18.86 21.35 5.44
N THR A 3 -17.56 21.23 5.69
CA THR A 3 -16.94 20.05 6.31
C THR A 3 -17.10 20.09 7.83
N LYS A 4 -17.55 18.99 8.40
CA LYS A 4 -17.62 18.77 9.85
C LYS A 4 -16.42 17.95 10.28
N LEU A 5 -15.70 18.40 11.30
CA LEU A 5 -14.54 17.69 11.86
C LEU A 5 -15.03 16.72 12.94
N ASP A 6 -14.85 15.42 12.70
CA ASP A 6 -14.98 14.39 13.73
C ASP A 6 -13.57 14.01 14.19
N ILE A 7 -13.23 14.38 15.43
CA ILE A 7 -11.90 14.18 16.00
C ILE A 7 -11.91 12.89 16.81
N SER A 8 -10.98 11.98 16.52
CA SER A 8 -10.73 10.78 17.32
C SER A 8 -10.11 11.16 18.67
N SER A 9 -10.62 10.60 19.78
CA SER A 9 -10.07 10.82 21.12
C SER A 9 -9.06 9.72 21.48
N ALA A 10 -8.01 10.07 22.23
CA ALA A 10 -6.87 9.21 22.53
C ALA A 10 -7.18 7.89 23.27
N TYR A 11 -8.42 7.70 23.75
CA TYR A 11 -8.82 6.54 24.56
C TYR A 11 -10.16 5.90 24.15
N HIS A 12 -10.66 6.17 22.94
CA HIS A 12 -11.91 5.58 22.47
C HIS A 12 -11.77 4.96 21.07
N PRO A 13 -11.31 3.69 20.97
CA PRO A 13 -11.10 2.99 19.69
C PRO A 13 -12.39 2.65 18.91
N GLN A 14 -13.52 3.28 19.22
CA GLN A 14 -14.83 2.88 18.71
C GLN A 14 -15.31 3.66 17.48
N THR A 15 -14.52 4.60 16.94
CA THR A 15 -15.01 5.44 15.82
C THR A 15 -14.82 4.78 14.46
N ASP A 16 -13.66 4.15 14.18
CA ASP A 16 -13.45 3.35 12.96
C ASP A 16 -12.20 2.44 13.04
N GLY A 17 -12.36 1.26 13.65
CA GLY A 17 -11.28 0.28 13.77
C GLY A 17 -10.75 -0.27 12.43
N GLN A 18 -11.50 -0.11 11.33
CA GLN A 18 -10.97 -0.42 9.99
C GLN A 18 -9.99 0.66 9.53
N THR A 19 -10.35 1.94 9.67
CA THR A 19 -9.45 3.06 9.35
C THR A 19 -8.21 3.06 10.24
N GLU A 20 -8.33 2.82 11.54
CA GLU A 20 -7.17 2.71 12.44
C GLU A 20 -6.21 1.59 12.01
N ARG A 21 -6.75 0.43 11.62
CA ARG A 21 -5.95 -0.69 11.12
C ARG A 21 -5.25 -0.36 9.80
N VAL A 22 -5.96 0.30 8.90
CA VAL A 22 -5.42 0.77 7.63
C VAL A 22 -4.28 1.76 7.87
N ASN A 23 -4.47 2.73 8.76
CA ASN A 23 -3.44 3.72 9.11
C ASN A 23 -2.19 3.05 9.67
N GLN A 24 -2.33 2.08 10.58
CA GLN A 24 -1.18 1.33 11.11
C GLN A 24 -0.40 0.58 10.03
N ILE A 25 -1.08 -0.08 9.09
CA ILE A 25 -0.42 -0.76 7.97
C ILE A 25 0.35 0.24 7.09
N MET A 26 -0.25 1.41 6.81
CA MET A 26 0.41 2.47 6.05
C MET A 26 1.62 3.02 6.80
N GLU A 27 1.51 3.28 8.10
CA GLU A 27 2.63 3.74 8.94
C GLU A 27 3.79 2.74 8.96
N ASP A 28 3.51 1.44 9.12
CA ASP A 28 4.54 0.39 9.11
C ASP A 28 5.22 0.28 7.75
N MET A 29 4.45 0.42 6.65
CA MET A 29 4.99 0.45 5.30
C MET A 29 5.92 1.65 5.09
N LEU A 30 5.47 2.85 5.49
CA LEU A 30 6.26 4.08 5.39
C LEU A 30 7.53 3.99 6.23
N ARG A 31 7.43 3.45 7.45
CA ARG A 31 8.58 3.22 8.33
C ARG A 31 9.59 2.27 7.68
N ALA A 32 9.14 1.19 7.05
CA ALA A 32 10.01 0.27 6.32
C ALA A 32 10.69 0.96 5.12
N CYS A 33 9.97 1.85 4.40
CA CYS A 33 10.53 2.64 3.31
C CYS A 33 11.65 3.57 3.81
N VAL A 34 11.41 4.32 4.89
CA VAL A 34 12.40 5.20 5.52
C VAL A 34 13.64 4.43 5.97
N ILE A 35 13.47 3.26 6.60
CA ILE A 35 14.61 2.42 7.04
C ILE A 35 15.46 1.94 5.87
N THR A 36 14.83 1.68 4.72
CA THR A 36 15.52 1.08 3.57
C THR A 36 16.22 2.12 2.71
N TYR A 37 15.52 3.19 2.38
CA TYR A 37 15.98 4.19 1.42
C TYR A 37 16.60 5.41 2.11
N GLY A 38 16.53 5.49 3.44
CA GLY A 38 17.20 6.52 4.24
C GLY A 38 16.74 7.92 3.85
N LYS A 39 17.67 8.73 3.33
CA LYS A 39 17.41 10.12 2.92
C LYS A 39 16.61 10.23 1.62
N ASP A 40 16.59 9.18 0.80
CA ASP A 40 15.91 9.16 -0.50
C ASP A 40 14.53 8.47 -0.42
N TRP A 41 13.97 8.33 0.78
CA TRP A 41 12.73 7.61 1.01
C TRP A 41 11.54 8.23 0.28
N GLU A 42 11.54 9.52 -0.01
CA GLU A 42 10.49 10.17 -0.81
C GLU A 42 10.39 9.57 -2.22
N GLN A 43 11.51 9.10 -2.79
CA GLN A 43 11.51 8.45 -4.11
C GLN A 43 10.82 7.09 -4.07
N SER A 44 10.65 6.50 -2.89
CA SER A 44 9.93 5.22 -2.71
C SER A 44 8.41 5.39 -2.56
N LEU A 45 7.94 6.61 -2.25
CA LEU A 45 6.52 6.89 -1.98
C LEU A 45 5.58 6.53 -3.13
N PRO A 46 5.88 6.87 -4.40
CA PRO A 46 4.99 6.49 -5.50
C PRO A 46 4.86 4.97 -5.63
N TYR A 47 5.93 4.22 -5.35
CA TYR A 47 5.93 2.77 -5.40
C TYR A 47 5.19 2.16 -4.20
N ALA A 48 5.28 2.78 -3.02
CA ALA A 48 4.56 2.41 -1.81
C ALA A 48 3.06 2.59 -1.98
N GLU A 49 2.63 3.78 -2.43
CA GLU A 49 1.25 4.08 -2.76
C GLU A 49 0.71 3.13 -3.82
N PHE A 50 1.46 2.94 -4.92
CA PHE A 50 1.07 2.02 -5.99
C PHE A 50 0.90 0.59 -5.48
N SER A 51 1.83 0.12 -4.64
CA SER A 51 1.78 -1.23 -4.08
C SER A 51 0.59 -1.43 -3.15
N TYR A 52 0.27 -0.44 -2.32
CA TYR A 52 -0.88 -0.48 -1.42
C TYR A 52 -2.20 -0.42 -2.18
N ASN A 53 -2.38 0.57 -3.06
CA ASN A 53 -3.62 0.81 -3.79
C ASN A 53 -3.99 -0.33 -4.73
N ASN A 54 -3.00 -1.05 -5.24
CA ASN A 54 -3.22 -2.15 -6.19
C ASN A 54 -3.00 -3.53 -5.58
N GLY A 55 -2.68 -3.62 -4.29
CA GLY A 55 -2.58 -4.87 -3.56
C GLY A 55 -3.97 -5.39 -3.19
N TYR A 56 -4.15 -6.71 -3.24
CA TYR A 56 -5.38 -7.34 -2.78
C TYR A 56 -5.58 -7.14 -1.27
N GLN A 57 -6.75 -6.66 -0.87
CA GLN A 57 -7.12 -6.53 0.54
C GLN A 57 -8.22 -7.51 0.89
N ALA A 58 -7.94 -8.40 1.85
CA ALA A 58 -8.88 -9.44 2.26
C ALA A 58 -10.19 -8.89 2.84
N SER A 59 -10.15 -7.72 3.50
CA SER A 59 -11.34 -7.04 4.02
C SER A 59 -12.26 -6.48 2.93
N LEU A 60 -11.68 -6.09 1.78
CA LEU A 60 -12.43 -5.56 0.63
C LEU A 60 -12.77 -6.64 -0.39
N GLY A 61 -12.08 -7.79 -0.38
CA GLY A 61 -12.18 -8.82 -1.42
C GLY A 61 -11.61 -8.38 -2.78
N MET A 62 -10.95 -7.22 -2.83
CA MET A 62 -10.35 -6.61 -4.03
C MET A 62 -9.27 -5.60 -3.60
N SER A 63 -8.62 -4.94 -4.56
CA SER A 63 -7.71 -3.83 -4.26
C SER A 63 -8.46 -2.51 -4.01
N PRO A 64 -7.92 -1.58 -3.20
CA PRO A 64 -8.50 -0.24 -3.03
C PRO A 64 -8.75 0.49 -4.36
N PHE A 65 -7.85 0.32 -5.33
CA PHE A 65 -8.00 0.86 -6.67
C PHE A 65 -9.24 0.28 -7.38
N GLU A 66 -9.43 -1.04 -7.32
CA GLU A 66 -10.63 -1.67 -7.88
C GLU A 66 -11.90 -1.20 -7.17
N ALA A 67 -11.86 -1.06 -5.85
CA ALA A 67 -13.00 -0.56 -5.07
C ALA A 67 -13.37 0.89 -5.46
N LEU A 68 -12.36 1.74 -5.71
CA LEU A 68 -12.56 3.14 -6.06
C LEU A 68 -13.00 3.34 -7.51
N TYR A 69 -12.42 2.58 -8.45
CA TYR A 69 -12.59 2.81 -9.90
C TYR A 69 -13.43 1.73 -10.61
N GLY A 70 -13.82 0.66 -9.93
CA GLY A 70 -14.59 -0.46 -10.51
C GLY A 70 -13.83 -1.28 -11.55
N ARG A 71 -12.50 -1.11 -11.68
CA ARG A 71 -11.67 -1.81 -12.67
C ARG A 71 -10.26 -2.06 -12.14
N LYS A 72 -9.61 -3.10 -12.68
CA LYS A 72 -8.19 -3.37 -12.45
C LYS A 72 -7.33 -2.25 -13.00
N CYS A 73 -6.29 -1.89 -12.24
CA CYS A 73 -5.30 -0.92 -12.67
C CYS A 73 -4.52 -1.42 -13.88
N ARG A 74 -4.29 -0.51 -14.83
CA ARG A 74 -3.62 -0.79 -16.10
C ARG A 74 -2.35 0.06 -16.17
N THR A 75 -1.27 -0.46 -15.61
CA THR A 75 0.07 0.16 -15.68
C THR A 75 1.05 -0.78 -16.35
N PRO A 76 2.20 -0.29 -16.88
CA PRO A 76 3.27 -1.13 -17.43
C PRO A 76 3.71 -2.26 -16.50
N LEU A 77 3.64 -2.01 -15.19
CA LEU A 77 3.93 -2.98 -14.13
C LEU A 77 2.89 -4.10 -14.02
N MET A 78 1.64 -3.84 -14.42
CA MET A 78 0.51 -4.78 -14.40
C MET A 78 0.12 -5.28 -15.80
N TRP A 79 0.70 -4.74 -16.87
CA TRP A 79 0.41 -5.12 -18.25
C TRP A 79 1.02 -6.48 -18.57
N SER A 80 0.17 -7.47 -18.84
CA SER A 80 0.57 -8.76 -19.41
C SER A 80 0.78 -8.71 -20.93
N LYS A 81 0.42 -7.60 -21.60
CA LYS A 81 0.53 -7.46 -23.06
C LYS A 81 1.84 -6.78 -23.46
N VAL A 82 2.62 -7.50 -24.26
CA VAL A 82 3.99 -7.20 -24.71
C VAL A 82 4.13 -5.83 -25.42
N GLY A 83 3.07 -5.34 -26.06
CA GLY A 83 3.13 -4.11 -26.88
C GLY A 83 3.15 -2.79 -26.10
N GLU A 84 2.49 -2.70 -24.95
CA GLU A 84 2.43 -1.45 -24.17
C GLU A 84 3.66 -1.27 -23.25
N ARG A 85 4.28 -2.39 -22.84
CA ARG A 85 5.57 -2.37 -22.12
C ARG A 85 6.72 -1.82 -22.96
N ALA A 86 6.70 -1.99 -24.28
CA ALA A 86 7.78 -1.49 -25.14
C ALA A 86 7.87 0.06 -25.22
N LEU A 87 6.79 0.77 -24.87
CA LEU A 87 6.75 2.24 -24.87
C LEU A 87 7.51 2.87 -23.71
N VAL A 88 7.70 2.13 -22.61
CA VAL A 88 8.47 2.55 -21.44
C VAL A 88 9.75 1.73 -21.45
N GLY A 89 10.91 2.39 -21.54
CA GLY A 89 12.19 1.70 -21.73
C GLY A 89 12.40 0.52 -20.75
N PRO A 90 12.94 -0.63 -21.22
CA PRO A 90 12.96 -1.87 -20.45
C PRO A 90 13.73 -1.77 -19.12
N ALA A 91 14.72 -0.88 -19.04
CA ALA A 91 15.46 -0.61 -17.80
C ALA A 91 14.58 0.03 -16.72
N LEU A 92 13.75 1.01 -17.09
CA LEU A 92 12.86 1.71 -16.16
C LEU A 92 11.75 0.78 -15.65
N ILE A 93 11.22 -0.09 -16.51
CA ILE A 93 10.23 -1.09 -16.10
C ILE A 93 10.86 -2.05 -15.10
N LYS A 94 12.05 -2.56 -15.39
CA LYS A 94 12.73 -3.53 -14.51
C LYS A 94 13.03 -2.93 -13.14
N GLU A 95 13.54 -1.69 -13.09
CA GLU A 95 13.79 -0.99 -11.83
C GLU A 95 12.49 -0.80 -11.03
N ALA A 96 11.41 -0.39 -11.70
CA ALA A 96 10.12 -0.22 -11.06
C ALA A 96 9.52 -1.56 -10.59
N GLU A 97 9.70 -2.66 -11.32
CA GLU A 97 9.29 -4.01 -10.91
C GLU A 97 10.05 -4.46 -9.66
N GLU A 98 11.36 -4.25 -9.61
CA GLU A 98 12.21 -4.59 -8.46
C GLU A 98 11.80 -3.80 -7.21
N ARG A 99 11.62 -2.48 -7.33
CA ARG A 99 11.17 -1.63 -6.20
C ARG A 99 9.78 -2.02 -5.72
N VAL A 100 8.84 -2.31 -6.63
CA VAL A 100 7.48 -2.74 -6.26
C VAL A 100 7.51 -4.13 -5.59
N ALA A 101 8.33 -5.06 -6.07
CA ALA A 101 8.48 -6.36 -5.46
C ALA A 101 9.00 -6.26 -4.02
N GLU A 102 10.05 -5.44 -3.81
CA GLU A 102 10.62 -5.20 -2.48
C GLU A 102 9.61 -4.60 -1.51
N ILE A 103 8.88 -3.58 -1.96
CA ILE A 103 7.84 -2.92 -1.15
C ILE A 103 6.69 -3.88 -0.84
N ARG A 104 6.26 -4.72 -1.78
CA ARG A 104 5.21 -5.73 -1.56
C ARG A 104 5.60 -6.74 -0.50
N GLU A 105 6.85 -7.20 -0.49
CA GLU A 105 7.33 -8.12 0.55
C GLU A 105 7.35 -7.45 1.93
N LYS A 106 7.77 -6.19 2.00
CA LYS A 106 7.69 -5.40 3.25
C LYS A 106 6.26 -5.19 3.71
N LEU A 107 5.33 -4.93 2.79
CA LEU A 107 3.90 -4.81 3.09
C LEU A 107 3.36 -6.12 3.69
N LYS A 108 3.67 -7.27 3.09
CA LYS A 108 3.28 -8.58 3.62
C LYS A 108 3.87 -8.84 5.00
N ALA A 109 5.13 -8.47 5.22
CA ALA A 109 5.79 -8.62 6.52
C ALA A 109 5.11 -7.74 7.58
N ALA A 110 4.78 -6.48 7.26
CA ALA A 110 4.04 -5.58 8.14
C ALA A 110 2.66 -6.14 8.50
N GLN A 111 1.88 -6.56 7.48
CA GLN A 111 0.58 -7.20 7.68
C GLN A 111 0.66 -8.46 8.54
N SER A 112 1.68 -9.29 8.33
CA SER A 112 1.87 -10.54 9.09
C SER A 112 2.24 -10.27 10.55
N ARG A 113 3.14 -9.31 10.81
CA ARG A 113 3.46 -8.86 12.17
C ARG A 113 2.20 -8.37 12.88
N GLN A 114 1.40 -7.53 12.22
CA GLN A 114 0.17 -7.01 12.79
C GLN A 114 -0.84 -8.11 13.11
N LYS A 115 -1.01 -9.08 12.21
CA LYS A 115 -1.85 -10.26 12.45
C LYS A 115 -1.38 -11.02 13.70
N SER A 116 -0.08 -11.29 13.82
CA SER A 116 0.48 -12.00 14.98
C SER A 116 0.31 -11.26 16.31
N TYR A 117 0.38 -9.92 16.33
CA TYR A 117 0.16 -9.13 17.54
C TYR A 117 -1.30 -9.19 18.01
N VAL A 118 -2.24 -9.21 17.06
CA VAL A 118 -3.67 -9.33 17.35
C VAL A 118 -3.99 -10.74 17.85
N ASP A 119 -3.48 -11.77 17.18
CA ASP A 119 -3.72 -13.17 17.57
C ASP A 119 -3.19 -13.48 18.98
N LYS A 120 -2.09 -12.84 19.40
CA LYS A 120 -1.54 -12.95 20.78
C LYS A 120 -2.36 -12.21 21.85
N LYS A 121 -3.22 -11.26 21.46
CA LYS A 121 -4.05 -10.48 22.38
C LYS A 121 -5.48 -11.03 22.51
N ARG A 122 -5.78 -12.16 21.88
CA ARG A 122 -7.09 -12.82 21.87
C ARG A 122 -7.08 -14.05 22.75
#